data_AF-A0A946MC15-F1
#
_entry.id   AF-A0A946MC15-F1
#
_cell.length_a   1.000
_cell.length_b   1.000
_cell.length_c   1.000
_cell.angle_alpha   90.00
_cell.angle_beta   90.00
_cell.angle_gamma   90.00
#
_symmetry.space_group_name_H-M   'P 1'
#
loop_
_entity.id
_entity.type
_entity.pdbx_description
1 polymer ?
#
loop_
_entity_poly.entity_id
_entity_poly.type
_entity_poly.pdbx_seq_one_letter_code
_entity_poly.pdbx_strand_id
1 'polypeptide(L)'
;TAFGPEGMTMIYMLSQFSPETPIFNLDTGYQFQETLDLRNEVKSRYGMDVRLAKPELDVAQYEQLNGGPVYKSNPSQCCYDRKLSLLEKIASKLQCWSSAIRRDQSPDRAKAPIVGWDNKFGLIKVSPLANSTKADIWKMIADNDIPYNPLHDKGYPSIGCWPCTRKISLGEDDRAGRWSGTAKTECGLHSVNDNES
;
A
#
# COMPACT_ATOMS: atom_id res chain seq x y z
N THR A 1 -0.37 -2.54 -5.40
CA THR A 1 0.58 -2.93 -4.34
C THR A 1 1.30 -1.72 -3.78
N ALA A 2 1.68 -1.74 -2.50
CA ALA A 2 2.63 -0.79 -1.88
C ALA A 2 3.99 -1.43 -1.57
N PHE A 3 4.22 -2.66 -2.07
CA PHE A 3 5.42 -3.47 -1.82
C PHE A 3 5.66 -3.82 -0.35
N GLY A 4 4.60 -3.83 0.48
CA GLY A 4 4.65 -4.47 1.80
C GLY A 4 4.76 -6.01 1.68
N PRO A 5 5.02 -6.71 2.79
CA PRO A 5 5.24 -8.16 2.80
C PRO A 5 4.12 -8.97 2.11
N GLU A 6 2.88 -8.57 2.34
CA GLU A 6 1.68 -9.19 1.75
C GLU A 6 1.61 -8.90 0.25
N GLY A 7 1.96 -7.66 -0.15
CA GLY A 7 2.01 -7.26 -1.55
C GLY A 7 3.06 -8.04 -2.32
N MET A 8 4.25 -8.26 -1.72
CA MET A 8 5.32 -9.06 -2.31
C MET A 8 4.93 -10.54 -2.40
N THR A 9 4.26 -11.07 -1.39
CA THR A 9 3.71 -12.43 -1.41
C THR A 9 2.72 -12.62 -2.55
N MET A 10 1.80 -11.66 -2.76
CA MET A 10 0.88 -11.72 -3.90
C MET A 10 1.59 -11.62 -5.26
N ILE A 11 2.63 -10.78 -5.39
CA ILE A 11 3.41 -10.69 -6.63
C ILE A 11 4.14 -12.02 -6.91
N TYR A 12 4.75 -12.62 -5.88
CA TYR A 12 5.36 -13.94 -6.01
C TYR A 12 4.32 -14.97 -6.47
N MET A 13 3.17 -15.05 -5.80
CA MET A 13 2.07 -15.93 -6.20
C MET A 13 1.69 -15.71 -7.68
N LEU A 14 1.40 -14.47 -8.08
CA LEU A 14 1.07 -14.13 -9.47
C LEU A 14 2.17 -14.54 -10.45
N SER A 15 3.44 -14.38 -10.11
CA SER A 15 4.55 -14.80 -10.97
C SER A 15 4.54 -16.29 -11.31
N GLN A 16 3.94 -17.12 -10.44
CA GLN A 16 3.88 -18.57 -10.64
C GLN A 16 2.72 -19.02 -11.52
N PHE A 17 1.61 -18.27 -11.58
CA PHE A 17 0.39 -18.74 -12.25
C PHE A 17 -0.30 -17.73 -13.19
N SER A 18 -0.02 -16.44 -13.07
CA SER A 18 -0.58 -15.38 -13.94
C SER A 18 0.37 -14.18 -14.00
N PRO A 19 1.58 -14.36 -14.56
CA PRO A 19 2.60 -13.31 -14.66
C PRO A 19 2.17 -12.11 -15.51
N GLU A 20 1.15 -12.27 -16.36
CA GLU A 20 0.53 -11.23 -17.17
C GLU A 20 -0.43 -10.31 -16.39
N THR A 21 -0.76 -10.64 -15.13
CA THR A 21 -1.67 -9.84 -14.31
C THR A 21 -1.16 -8.39 -14.19
N PRO A 22 -1.95 -7.37 -14.57
CA PRO A 22 -1.56 -5.98 -14.41
C PRO A 22 -1.39 -5.59 -12.94
N ILE A 23 -0.20 -5.11 -12.57
CA ILE A 23 0.08 -4.61 -11.22
C ILE A 23 0.37 -3.12 -11.30
N PHE A 24 -0.21 -2.35 -10.37
CA PHE A 24 0.13 -0.94 -10.21
C PHE A 24 0.52 -0.60 -8.77
N ASN A 25 1.34 0.44 -8.65
CA ASN A 25 1.69 1.12 -7.41
C ASN A 25 1.32 2.61 -7.54
N LEU A 26 0.81 3.19 -6.46
CA LEU A 26 0.57 4.64 -6.37
C LEU A 26 1.86 5.32 -5.94
N ASP A 27 2.67 5.74 -6.91
CA ASP A 27 3.90 6.48 -6.67
C ASP A 27 3.56 7.93 -6.31
N THR A 28 3.49 8.17 -5.01
CA THR A 28 3.22 9.48 -4.43
C THR A 28 4.35 10.49 -4.61
N GLY A 29 5.50 10.12 -5.17
CA GLY A 29 6.72 10.94 -5.15
C GLY A 29 7.38 11.08 -3.76
N TYR A 30 6.73 10.59 -2.69
CA TYR A 30 7.26 10.56 -1.33
C TYR A 30 7.56 9.13 -0.85
N GLN A 31 7.71 8.14 -1.74
CA GLN A 31 8.08 6.79 -1.30
C GLN A 31 9.55 6.73 -0.89
N PHE A 32 9.91 5.77 -0.05
CA PHE A 32 11.32 5.47 0.22
C PHE A 32 12.01 4.95 -1.04
N GLN A 33 13.31 5.21 -1.16
CA GLN A 33 14.10 4.68 -2.27
C GLN A 33 14.11 3.15 -2.24
N GLU A 34 14.20 2.54 -1.05
CA GLU A 34 14.13 1.08 -0.87
C GLU A 34 12.82 0.47 -1.39
N THR A 35 11.71 1.22 -1.33
CA THR A 35 10.42 0.79 -1.90
C THR A 35 10.47 0.80 -3.43
N LEU A 36 11.13 1.79 -4.03
CA LEU A 36 11.29 1.89 -5.49
C LEU A 36 12.33 0.90 -6.02
N ASP A 37 13.36 0.60 -5.24
CA ASP A 37 14.37 -0.42 -5.59
C ASP A 37 13.74 -1.81 -5.58
N LEU A 38 12.89 -2.11 -4.60
CA LEU A 38 12.15 -3.37 -4.53
C LEU A 38 11.24 -3.58 -5.76
N ARG A 39 10.69 -2.51 -6.34
CA ARG A 39 9.98 -2.59 -7.64
C ARG A 39 10.89 -3.09 -8.76
N ASN A 40 12.12 -2.57 -8.83
CA ASN A 40 13.08 -2.97 -9.86
C ASN A 40 13.48 -4.44 -9.66
N GLU A 41 13.59 -4.87 -8.40
CA GLU A 41 13.84 -6.27 -8.06
C GLU A 41 12.68 -7.18 -8.48
N VAL A 42 11.42 -6.77 -8.33
CA VAL A 42 10.25 -7.52 -8.87
C VAL A 42 10.43 -7.77 -10.37
N LYS A 43 10.80 -6.75 -11.14
CA LYS A 43 11.04 -6.89 -12.58
C LYS A 43 12.20 -7.83 -12.88
N SER A 44 13.31 -7.69 -12.16
CA SER A 44 14.50 -8.52 -12.35
C SER A 44 14.26 -9.98 -11.99
N ARG A 45 13.53 -10.25 -10.90
CA ARG A 45 13.34 -11.59 -10.32
C ARG A 45 12.19 -12.35 -10.95
N TYR A 46 11.10 -11.66 -11.27
CA TYR A 46 9.86 -12.29 -11.73
C TYR A 46 9.49 -11.95 -13.17
N GLY A 47 10.23 -11.05 -13.85
CA GLY A 47 9.87 -10.58 -15.19
C GLY A 47 8.60 -9.74 -15.25
N MET A 48 7.98 -9.44 -14.11
CA MET A 48 6.73 -8.69 -14.00
C MET A 48 7.01 -7.19 -13.86
N ASP A 49 6.34 -6.37 -14.68
CA ASP A 49 6.41 -4.92 -14.52
C ASP A 49 5.28 -4.41 -13.62
N VAL A 50 5.63 -3.53 -12.67
CA VAL A 50 4.66 -2.85 -11.82
C VAL A 50 4.51 -1.41 -12.29
N ARG A 51 3.37 -1.06 -12.88
CA ARG A 51 3.13 0.30 -13.36
C ARG A 51 3.14 1.28 -12.19
N LEU A 52 3.97 2.32 -12.27
CA LEU A 52 3.90 3.45 -11.35
C LEU A 52 2.84 4.44 -11.84
N ALA A 53 1.72 4.51 -11.14
CA ALA A 53 0.77 5.60 -11.33
C ALA A 53 1.24 6.79 -10.52
N LYS A 54 1.36 7.96 -11.16
CA LYS A 54 1.90 9.18 -10.57
C LYS A 54 0.89 10.32 -10.62
N PRO A 55 0.88 11.22 -9.62
CA PRO A 55 0.24 12.52 -9.76
C PRO A 55 0.81 13.29 -10.96
N GLU A 56 0.00 14.20 -11.51
CA GLU A 56 0.40 15.04 -12.66
C GLU A 56 1.58 15.96 -12.31
N LEU A 57 1.62 16.44 -11.06
CA LEU A 57 2.69 17.29 -10.55
C LEU A 57 3.72 16.47 -9.77
N ASP A 58 5.00 16.76 -10.03
CA ASP A 58 6.07 16.29 -9.16
C ASP A 58 5.97 16.93 -7.76
N VAL A 59 6.81 16.46 -6.82
CA VAL A 59 6.78 16.95 -5.44
C VAL A 59 7.13 18.44 -5.36
N ALA A 60 8.13 18.90 -6.11
CA ALA A 60 8.60 20.28 -6.04
C ALA A 60 7.52 21.25 -6.55
N GLN A 61 6.89 20.93 -7.69
CA GLN A 61 5.78 21.68 -8.25
C GLN A 61 4.57 21.68 -7.32
N TYR A 62 4.21 20.51 -6.79
CA TYR A 62 3.08 20.38 -5.87
C TYR A 62 3.27 21.19 -4.59
N GLU A 63 4.46 21.13 -3.98
CA GLU A 63 4.75 21.92 -2.79
C GLU A 63 4.80 23.42 -3.10
N GLN A 64 5.39 23.84 -4.23
CA GLN A 64 5.42 25.25 -4.63
C GLN A 64 4.02 25.84 -4.76
N LEU A 65 3.08 25.12 -5.39
CA LEU A 65 1.70 25.59 -5.55
C LEU A 65 0.92 25.66 -4.24
N ASN A 66 1.31 24.88 -3.23
CA ASN A 66 0.61 24.78 -1.95
C ASN A 66 1.35 25.52 -0.80
N GLY A 67 2.38 26.30 -1.11
CA GLY A 67 3.12 27.08 -0.12
C GLY A 67 4.05 26.25 0.78
N GLY A 68 4.49 25.08 0.30
CA GLY A 68 5.47 24.23 0.97
C GLY A 68 5.00 22.77 1.18
N PRO A 69 5.64 22.05 2.12
CA PRO A 69 5.37 20.64 2.36
C PRO A 69 3.96 20.32 2.88
N VAL A 70 3.04 19.99 1.97
CA VAL A 70 1.63 19.71 2.30
C VAL A 70 1.47 18.54 3.26
N TYR A 71 2.39 17.55 3.22
CA TYR A 71 2.36 16.43 4.17
C TYR A 71 2.59 16.87 5.63
N LYS A 72 3.13 18.08 5.87
CA LYS A 72 3.25 18.68 7.21
C LYS A 72 2.04 19.56 7.55
N SER A 73 1.66 20.46 6.65
CA SER A 73 0.60 21.43 6.90
C SER A 73 -0.81 20.82 6.83
N ASN A 74 -1.04 19.89 5.91
CA ASN A 74 -2.31 19.19 5.73
C ASN A 74 -2.10 17.74 5.20
N PRO A 75 -1.74 16.79 6.08
CA PRO A 75 -1.49 15.39 5.70
C PRO A 75 -2.68 14.69 5.05
N SER A 76 -3.91 15.13 5.34
CA SER A 76 -5.13 14.61 4.71
C SER A 76 -5.23 15.05 3.26
N GLN A 77 -5.05 16.34 2.98
CA GLN A 77 -4.98 16.87 1.61
C GLN A 77 -3.88 16.19 0.80
N CYS A 78 -2.68 16.07 1.36
CA CYS A 78 -1.57 15.41 0.68
C CYS A 78 -1.90 13.94 0.32
N CYS A 79 -2.56 13.20 1.21
CA CYS A 79 -3.00 11.84 0.91
C CYS A 79 -4.11 11.81 -0.14
N TYR A 80 -5.04 12.77 -0.10
CA TYR A 80 -6.12 12.84 -1.07
C TYR A 80 -5.56 13.09 -2.48
N ASP A 81 -4.80 14.18 -2.65
CA ASP A 81 -4.27 14.62 -3.93
C ASP A 81 -3.32 13.63 -4.58
N ARG A 82 -2.49 12.97 -3.76
CA ARG A 82 -1.39 12.14 -4.26
C ARG A 82 -1.68 10.65 -4.22
N LYS A 83 -2.79 10.22 -3.62
CA LYS A 83 -3.19 8.81 -3.56
C LYS A 83 -4.63 8.59 -3.97
N LEU A 84 -5.59 9.20 -3.27
CA LEU A 84 -7.00 8.86 -3.46
C LEU A 84 -7.53 9.33 -4.82
N SER A 85 -7.31 10.59 -5.19
CA SER A 85 -7.77 11.13 -6.49
C SER A 85 -7.19 10.35 -7.68
N LEU A 86 -5.92 9.95 -7.56
CA LEU A 86 -5.25 9.10 -8.55
C LEU A 86 -5.85 7.70 -8.59
N LEU A 87 -6.14 7.12 -7.43
CA LEU A 87 -6.76 5.80 -7.35
C LEU A 87 -8.17 5.79 -7.91
N GLU A 88 -8.98 6.83 -7.67
CA GLU A 88 -10.32 6.99 -8.24
C GLU A 88 -10.26 7.05 -9.78
N LYS A 89 -9.32 7.81 -10.34
CA LYS A 89 -9.08 7.88 -11.80
C LYS A 89 -8.73 6.51 -12.40
N ILE A 90 -8.02 5.66 -11.66
CA ILE A 90 -7.64 4.31 -12.12
C ILE A 90 -8.82 3.33 -11.95
N ALA A 91 -9.44 3.34 -10.77
CA ALA A 91 -10.50 2.42 -10.39
C ALA A 91 -11.73 2.55 -11.30
N SER A 92 -12.07 3.76 -11.75
CA SER A 92 -13.18 3.99 -12.70
C SER A 92 -13.04 3.26 -14.04
N LYS A 93 -11.86 2.69 -14.34
CA LYS A 93 -11.57 1.93 -15.57
C LYS A 93 -11.45 0.43 -15.32
N LEU A 94 -11.71 -0.04 -14.09
CA LEU A 94 -11.56 -1.43 -13.67
C LEU A 94 -12.89 -2.01 -13.21
N GLN A 95 -13.13 -3.28 -13.52
CA GLN A 95 -14.29 -4.02 -13.00
C GLN A 95 -13.96 -4.75 -11.69
N CYS A 96 -12.68 -5.06 -11.48
CA CYS A 96 -12.18 -5.81 -10.35
C CYS A 96 -10.76 -5.39 -10.02
N TRP A 97 -10.40 -5.45 -8.74
CA TRP A 97 -9.02 -5.33 -8.27
C TRP A 97 -8.73 -6.27 -7.11
N SER A 98 -7.45 -6.47 -6.83
CA SER A 98 -7.01 -7.23 -5.67
C SER A 98 -6.17 -6.40 -4.71
N SER A 99 -6.36 -6.63 -3.41
CA SER A 99 -5.61 -5.97 -2.35
C SER A 99 -4.99 -6.99 -1.39
N ALA A 100 -3.80 -6.68 -0.90
CA ALA A 100 -3.03 -7.55 -0.01
C ALA A 100 -3.40 -7.33 1.48
N ILE A 101 -4.69 -7.12 1.75
CA ILE A 101 -5.16 -6.92 3.13
C ILE A 101 -5.35 -8.27 3.83
N ARG A 102 -5.11 -8.28 5.13
CA ARG A 102 -5.37 -9.39 6.04
C ARG A 102 -6.26 -8.91 7.19
N ARG A 103 -7.07 -9.83 7.75
CA ARG A 103 -7.96 -9.52 8.87
C ARG A 103 -7.22 -9.19 10.16
N ASP A 104 -6.01 -9.71 10.34
CA ASP A 104 -5.19 -9.48 11.53
C ASP A 104 -4.38 -8.17 11.52
N GLN A 105 -4.47 -7.36 10.47
CA GLN A 105 -3.67 -6.13 10.33
C GLN A 105 -4.20 -4.94 11.15
N SER A 106 -5.52 -4.83 11.32
CA SER A 106 -6.16 -3.78 12.12
C SER A 106 -7.61 -4.14 12.42
N PRO A 107 -8.23 -3.53 13.46
CA PRO A 107 -9.65 -3.73 13.76
C PRO A 107 -10.57 -3.46 12.56
N ASP A 108 -10.29 -2.41 11.78
CA ASP A 108 -11.06 -2.03 10.59
C ASP A 108 -11.07 -3.11 9.50
N ARG A 109 -10.07 -4.00 9.49
CA ARG A 109 -9.91 -5.06 8.48
C ARG A 109 -10.42 -6.41 8.95
N ALA A 110 -10.76 -6.57 10.23
CA ALA A 110 -11.10 -7.85 10.84
C ALA A 110 -12.27 -8.58 10.13
N LYS A 111 -13.18 -7.82 9.51
CA LYS A 111 -14.36 -8.35 8.79
C LYS A 111 -14.20 -8.32 7.26
N ALA A 112 -13.01 -8.02 6.74
CA ALA A 112 -12.81 -7.92 5.30
C ALA A 112 -13.20 -9.23 4.59
N PRO A 113 -14.10 -9.18 3.58
CA PRO A 113 -14.45 -10.37 2.81
C PRO A 113 -13.29 -10.75 1.88
N ILE A 114 -13.19 -12.05 1.53
CA ILE A 114 -12.25 -12.51 0.51
C ILE A 114 -12.66 -11.96 -0.86
N VAL A 115 -13.96 -11.93 -1.16
CA VAL A 115 -14.52 -11.27 -2.34
C VAL A 115 -15.68 -10.41 -1.87
N GLY A 116 -15.68 -9.13 -2.23
CA GLY A 116 -16.76 -8.20 -1.88
C GLY A 116 -16.87 -7.08 -2.89
N TRP A 117 -17.96 -6.32 -2.79
CA TRP A 117 -18.14 -5.09 -3.57
C TRP A 117 -17.49 -3.92 -2.84
N ASP A 118 -16.66 -3.14 -3.54
CA ASP A 118 -16.07 -1.92 -3.01
C ASP A 118 -16.97 -0.74 -3.36
N ASN A 119 -17.90 -0.39 -2.46
CA ASN A 119 -18.83 0.72 -2.64
C ASN A 119 -18.13 2.06 -2.94
N LYS A 120 -16.92 2.25 -2.41
CA LYS A 120 -16.18 3.51 -2.59
C LYS A 120 -15.68 3.66 -4.02
N PHE A 121 -15.29 2.55 -4.66
CA PHE A 121 -14.66 2.56 -5.98
C PHE A 121 -15.53 1.95 -7.09
N GLY A 122 -16.68 1.38 -6.74
CA GLY A 122 -17.65 0.83 -7.69
C GLY A 122 -17.16 -0.40 -8.46
N LEU A 123 -16.41 -1.28 -7.79
CA LEU A 123 -15.81 -2.46 -8.42
C LEU A 123 -15.73 -3.65 -7.46
N ILE A 124 -15.43 -4.84 -7.99
CA ILE A 124 -15.20 -6.04 -7.19
C ILE A 124 -13.81 -5.97 -6.53
N LYS A 125 -13.76 -6.23 -5.23
CA LYS A 125 -12.52 -6.33 -4.45
C LYS A 125 -12.26 -7.75 -4.00
N VAL A 126 -11.09 -8.26 -4.37
CA VAL A 126 -10.58 -9.56 -3.96
C VAL A 126 -9.43 -9.38 -2.96
N SER A 127 -9.50 -10.05 -1.81
CA SER A 127 -8.49 -10.04 -0.75
C SER A 127 -8.00 -11.47 -0.49
N PRO A 128 -7.09 -12.02 -1.34
CA PRO A 128 -6.69 -13.43 -1.28
C PRO A 128 -6.04 -13.81 0.06
N LEU A 129 -5.38 -12.84 0.70
CA LEU A 129 -4.66 -13.03 1.96
C LEU A 129 -5.51 -12.70 3.20
N ALA A 130 -6.83 -12.53 3.06
CA ALA A 130 -7.69 -12.10 4.17
C ALA A 130 -7.58 -12.99 5.41
N ASN A 131 -7.40 -14.31 5.22
CA ASN A 131 -7.26 -15.30 6.29
C ASN A 131 -5.81 -15.56 6.72
N SER A 132 -4.82 -15.03 6.02
CA SER A 132 -3.42 -15.22 6.39
C SER A 132 -3.08 -14.37 7.61
N THR A 133 -2.25 -14.91 8.50
CA THR A 133 -1.67 -14.16 9.60
C THR A 133 -0.37 -13.48 9.17
N LYS A 134 0.12 -12.52 9.95
CA LYS A 134 1.47 -11.94 9.80
C LYS A 134 2.54 -13.04 9.76
N ALA A 135 2.44 -14.04 10.63
CA ALA A 135 3.39 -15.14 10.69
C ALA A 135 3.38 -15.98 9.40
N ASP A 136 2.19 -16.25 8.83
CA ASP A 136 2.08 -16.98 7.57
C ASP A 136 2.76 -16.24 6.42
N ILE A 137 2.62 -14.91 6.37
CA ILE A 137 3.25 -14.09 5.33
C ILE A 137 4.76 -14.11 5.44
N TRP A 138 5.31 -13.89 6.64
CA TRP A 138 6.76 -13.92 6.82
C TRP A 138 7.34 -15.32 6.62
N LYS A 139 6.59 -16.37 6.99
CA LYS A 139 6.96 -17.74 6.67
C LYS A 139 7.02 -17.96 5.16
N MET A 140 6.02 -17.52 4.41
CA MET A 140 6.03 -17.62 2.94
C MET A 140 7.21 -16.88 2.32
N ILE A 141 7.51 -15.68 2.83
CA ILE A 141 8.66 -14.89 2.40
C ILE A 141 9.97 -15.65 2.61
N ALA A 142 10.18 -16.19 3.81
CA ALA A 142 11.40 -16.93 4.14
C ALA A 142 11.51 -18.24 3.34
N ASP A 143 10.44 -19.03 3.27
CA ASP A 143 10.44 -20.34 2.63
C ASP A 143 10.68 -20.26 1.11
N ASN A 144 10.35 -19.14 0.48
CA ASN A 144 10.40 -18.97 -0.98
C ASN A 144 11.40 -17.89 -1.44
N ASP A 145 12.21 -17.37 -0.51
CA ASP A 145 13.16 -16.28 -0.76
C ASP A 145 12.50 -15.10 -1.50
N ILE A 146 11.32 -14.68 -1.04
CA ILE A 146 10.59 -13.56 -1.65
C ILE A 146 11.30 -12.27 -1.24
N PRO A 147 11.68 -11.37 -2.17
CA PRO A 147 12.32 -10.13 -1.80
C PRO A 147 11.34 -9.25 -1.04
N TYR A 148 11.84 -8.53 -0.04
CA TYR A 148 11.05 -7.61 0.77
C TYR A 148 11.84 -6.35 1.07
N ASN A 149 11.15 -5.31 1.55
CA ASN A 149 11.80 -4.04 1.78
C ASN A 149 12.75 -4.12 2.99
N PRO A 150 14.07 -3.85 2.83
CA PRO A 150 15.06 -3.99 3.91
C PRO A 150 14.84 -3.04 5.08
N LEU A 151 13.94 -2.05 4.96
CA LEU A 151 13.53 -1.23 6.10
C LEU A 151 12.79 -2.07 7.17
N HIS A 152 12.18 -3.20 6.83
CA HIS A 152 11.58 -4.09 7.82
C HIS A 152 12.60 -4.55 8.87
N ASP A 153 13.81 -4.91 8.44
CA ASP A 153 14.91 -5.33 9.32
C ASP A 153 15.48 -4.15 10.15
N LYS A 154 15.16 -2.92 9.74
CA LYS A 154 15.57 -1.69 10.43
C LYS A 154 14.48 -1.15 11.37
N GLY A 155 13.45 -1.93 11.66
CA GLY A 155 12.38 -1.57 12.61
C GLY A 155 11.21 -0.80 11.99
N TYR A 156 10.99 -0.91 10.68
CA TYR A 156 9.81 -0.37 10.00
C TYR A 156 8.80 -1.48 9.67
N PRO A 157 7.91 -1.88 10.60
CA PRO A 157 6.90 -2.91 10.34
C PRO A 157 5.86 -2.50 9.28
N SER A 158 5.57 -1.20 9.13
CA SER A 158 4.64 -0.69 8.12
C SER A 158 5.22 0.50 7.35
N ILE A 159 5.49 0.29 6.06
CA ILE A 159 6.20 1.24 5.18
C ILE A 159 5.21 1.92 4.22
N GLY A 160 5.45 3.20 3.95
CA GLY A 160 4.63 4.03 3.06
C GLY A 160 5.42 5.25 2.67
N CYS A 161 4.82 6.45 2.69
CA CYS A 161 5.55 7.67 2.36
C CYS A 161 6.60 8.02 3.43
N TRP A 162 7.84 8.30 3.03
CA TRP A 162 8.96 8.61 3.93
C TRP A 162 8.68 9.69 4.97
N PRO A 163 7.98 10.81 4.68
CA PRO A 163 7.81 11.84 5.69
C PRO A 163 6.76 11.48 6.76
N CYS A 164 5.96 10.44 6.51
CA CYS A 164 4.87 10.00 7.40
C CYS A 164 5.11 8.58 7.92
N THR A 165 6.37 8.13 7.95
CA THR A 165 6.76 6.79 8.41
C THR A 165 7.99 6.88 9.31
N ARG A 166 7.91 6.33 10.51
CA ARG A 166 9.05 6.15 11.42
C ARG A 166 9.23 4.68 11.81
N LYS A 167 10.39 4.38 12.39
CA LYS A 167 10.63 3.14 13.14
C LYS A 167 9.74 3.10 14.38
N ILE A 168 9.43 1.90 14.83
CA ILE A 168 8.74 1.68 16.11
C ILE A 168 9.69 1.09 17.16
N SER A 169 9.38 1.30 18.44
CA SER A 169 10.06 0.63 19.56
C SER A 169 9.50 -0.78 19.76
N LEU A 170 10.22 -1.62 20.51
CA LEU A 170 9.72 -2.94 20.88
C LEU A 170 8.42 -2.83 21.68
N GLY A 171 7.40 -3.57 21.27
CA GLY A 171 6.08 -3.59 21.93
C GLY A 171 5.10 -2.51 21.46
N GLU A 172 5.53 -1.56 20.61
CA GLU A 172 4.57 -0.70 19.89
C GLU A 172 3.78 -1.51 18.85
N ASP A 173 2.58 -1.03 18.53
CA ASP A 173 1.76 -1.56 17.44
C ASP A 173 2.50 -1.44 16.08
N ASP A 174 2.32 -2.43 15.20
CA ASP A 174 2.97 -2.50 13.89
C ASP A 174 2.69 -1.29 12.98
N ARG A 175 1.61 -0.54 13.22
CA ARG A 175 1.25 0.66 12.47
C ARG A 175 1.49 1.94 13.26
N ALA A 176 2.01 1.88 14.50
CA ALA A 176 2.32 3.05 15.33
C ALA A 176 3.32 4.02 14.69
N GLY A 177 4.14 3.55 13.75
CA GLY A 177 5.08 4.38 12.99
C GLY A 177 4.45 5.19 11.85
N ARG A 178 3.17 4.97 11.52
CA ARG A 178 2.46 5.66 10.44
C ARG A 178 1.92 7.00 10.95
N TRP A 179 2.01 8.05 10.12
CA TRP A 179 1.49 9.40 10.42
C TRP A 179 1.98 10.01 11.73
N SER A 180 3.19 9.62 12.14
CA SER A 180 3.82 10.08 13.39
C SER A 180 3.78 11.60 13.52
N GLY A 181 3.28 12.08 14.67
CA GLY A 181 3.13 13.51 14.95
C GLY A 181 1.81 14.13 14.45
N THR A 182 0.83 13.32 14.03
CA THR A 182 -0.50 13.79 13.59
C THR A 182 -1.60 12.94 14.22
N ALA A 183 -2.85 13.44 14.26
CA ALA A 183 -4.02 12.71 14.76
C ALA A 183 -4.55 11.62 13.81
N LYS A 184 -3.89 11.38 12.68
CA LYS A 184 -4.38 10.51 11.60
C LYS A 184 -3.97 9.06 11.84
N THR A 185 -4.94 8.14 11.76
CA THR A 185 -4.72 6.70 11.99
C THR A 185 -4.75 5.86 10.71
N GLU A 186 -5.43 6.33 9.65
CA GLU A 186 -5.57 5.60 8.39
C GLU A 186 -5.44 6.49 7.15
N CYS A 187 -5.05 5.88 6.03
CA CYS A 187 -4.83 6.59 4.77
C CYS A 187 -6.13 6.98 4.05
N GLY A 188 -7.25 6.33 4.39
CA GLY A 188 -8.52 6.41 3.65
C GLY A 188 -8.63 5.47 2.44
N LEU A 189 -7.60 4.66 2.15
CA LEU A 189 -7.59 3.72 1.01
C LEU A 189 -8.48 2.48 1.22
N HIS A 190 -8.71 2.11 2.48
CA HIS A 190 -9.39 0.86 2.85
C HIS A 190 -10.47 1.08 3.92
N SER A 191 -10.81 2.33 4.20
CA SER A 191 -11.89 2.66 5.11
C SER A 191 -13.20 2.16 4.50
N VAL A 192 -13.93 1.36 5.26
CA VAL A 192 -15.30 0.97 4.93
C VAL A 192 -16.14 2.23 5.18
N ASN A 193 -16.74 2.79 4.14
CA ASN A 193 -17.87 3.70 4.37
C ASN A 193 -19.07 2.80 4.65
N ASP A 194 -19.40 2.63 5.93
CA ASP A 194 -20.72 2.15 6.35
C ASP A 194 -21.74 3.27 6.07
N ASN A 195 -22.06 3.49 4.81
CA ASN A 195 -23.29 4.17 4.44
C ASN A 195 -24.23 3.11 3.87
N GLU A 196 -24.69 2.22 4.74
CA GLU A 196 -26.01 1.64 4.59
C GLU A 196 -27.01 2.67 5.16
N SER A 197 -27.73 3.32 4.24
CA SER A 197 -29.05 3.90 4.50
C SER A 197 -29.97 3.44 3.38
#